data_AF-A0A2G1NWN5-F1
#
_entry.id   AF-A0A2G1NWN5-F1
#
_cell.length_a   1.000
_cell.length_b   1.000
_cell.length_c   1.000
_cell.angle_alpha   90.00
_cell.angle_beta   90.00
_cell.angle_gamma   90.00
#
_symmetry.space_group_name_H-M   'P 1'
#
loop_
_entity.id
_entity.type
_entity.pdbx_description
1 polymer ?
#
loop_
_entity_poly.entity_id
_entity_poly.type
_entity_poly.pdbx_seq_one_letter_code
_entity_poly.pdbx_strand_id
1 'polypeptide(L)' 'MQRRTEKFVIWPSYLDATKSRREGRTVPKKYSVRQPSLKELESAARELG' A
#
# COMPACT_ATOMS: atom_id res chain seq x y z
N MET A 1 -15.84 -1.65 22.19
CA MET A 1 -15.53 -0.38 21.49
C MET A 1 -15.12 -0.70 20.07
N GLN A 2 -16.03 -0.66 19.09
CA GLN A 2 -15.67 -0.76 17.68
C GLN A 2 -15.57 0.65 17.10
N ARG A 3 -14.38 1.09 16.72
CA ARG A 3 -14.24 2.12 15.69
C ARG A 3 -13.88 1.39 14.40
N ARG A 4 -14.89 0.88 13.70
CA ARG A 4 -14.76 0.52 12.29
C ARG A 4 -14.53 1.83 11.53
N THR A 5 -13.29 2.15 11.20
CA THR A 5 -13.02 3.11 10.14
C THR A 5 -13.32 2.40 8.83
N GLU A 6 -14.53 2.59 8.30
CA GLU A 6 -15.10 1.85 7.17
C GLU A 6 -14.35 2.00 5.84
N LYS A 7 -13.42 2.95 5.73
CA LYS A 7 -12.58 3.16 4.54
C LYS A 7 -11.20 3.64 4.97
N PHE A 8 -10.17 3.18 4.27
CA PHE A 8 -8.80 3.64 4.44
C PHE A 8 -8.22 4.05 3.08
N VAL A 9 -7.26 4.97 3.09
CA VAL A 9 -6.57 5.43 1.87
C VAL A 9 -5.21 4.76 1.79
N ILE A 10 -4.94 4.07 0.68
CA ILE A 10 -3.61 3.53 0.36
C ILE A 10 -2.98 4.39 -0.72
N TRP A 11 -1.79 4.93 -0.43
CA TRP A 11 -0.96 5.57 -1.43
C TRP A 11 0.05 4.56 -2.00
N PRO A 12 0.36 4.57 -3.32
CA PRO A 12 1.34 3.66 -3.91
C PRO A 12 2.72 3.71 -3.23
N SER A 13 3.14 4.89 -2.77
CA SER A 13 4.41 5.08 -2.06
C SER A 13 4.53 4.23 -0.80
N TYR A 14 3.41 3.84 -0.17
CA TYR A 14 3.41 3.03 1.04
C TYR A 14 3.98 1.62 0.81
N LEU A 15 3.85 1.14 -0.43
CA LEU A 15 4.20 -0.20 -0.86
C LEU A 15 5.43 -0.22 -1.79
N ASP A 16 5.98 0.95 -2.17
CA ASP A 16 7.07 1.07 -3.13
C ASP A 16 8.46 0.81 -2.49
N ALA A 17 9.11 -0.28 -2.92
CA ALA A 17 10.45 -0.69 -2.49
C ALA A 17 11.55 0.28 -2.93
N THR A 18 11.31 1.11 -3.94
CA THR A 18 12.26 2.13 -4.40
C THR A 18 12.30 3.35 -3.48
N LYS A 19 11.26 3.54 -2.65
CA LYS A 19 11.16 4.64 -1.70
C LYS A 19 11.71 4.26 -0.33
N SER A 20 12.39 5.22 0.30
CA SER A 20 12.78 5.14 1.70
C SER A 20 11.57 5.34 2.62
N ARG A 21 11.74 5.04 3.91
CA ARG A 21 10.70 5.34 4.91
C ARG A 21 10.38 6.83 5.01
N ARG A 22 11.39 7.69 4.80
CA ARG A 22 11.23 9.15 4.80
C ARG A 22 10.44 9.65 3.59
N GLU A 23 10.52 8.92 2.47
CA GLU A 23 9.77 9.23 1.24
C GLU A 23 8.37 8.61 1.19
N GLY A 24 7.94 7.96 2.27
CA GLY A 24 6.56 7.47 2.41
C GLY A 24 6.38 5.95 2.44
N ARG A 25 7.44 5.14 2.22
CA ARG A 25 7.28 3.67 2.35
C ARG A 25 6.96 3.28 3.79
N THR A 26 5.79 2.70 3.99
CA THR A 26 5.29 2.30 5.31
C THR A 26 5.62 0.84 5.62
N VAL A 27 5.58 -0.05 4.62
CA VAL A 27 5.83 -1.49 4.82
C VAL A 27 7.32 -1.84 4.79
N PRO A 28 7.78 -2.93 5.45
CA PRO A 28 9.17 -3.40 5.35
C PRO A 28 9.59 -3.69 3.91
N LYS A 29 10.85 -3.42 3.56
CA LYS A 29 11.36 -3.58 2.18
C LYS A 29 11.16 -4.99 1.61
N LYS A 30 11.23 -6.03 2.46
CA LYS A 30 10.97 -7.42 2.08
C LYS A 30 9.52 -7.72 1.64
N TYR A 31 8.57 -6.85 2.00
CA TYR A 31 7.16 -6.94 1.65
C TYR A 31 6.72 -5.79 0.73
N SER A 32 7.68 -5.00 0.22
CA SER A 32 7.42 -3.93 -0.73
C SER A 32 7.64 -4.42 -2.16
N VAL A 33 6.91 -3.82 -3.10
CA VAL A 33 7.04 -4.09 -4.54
C VAL A 33 7.72 -2.92 -5.23
N ARG A 34 8.42 -3.16 -6.34
CA ARG A 34 9.13 -2.10 -7.04
C ARG A 34 8.15 -1.31 -7.93
N GLN A 35 8.02 0.00 -7.70
CA GLN A 35 7.19 0.90 -8.53
C GLN A 35 5.74 0.39 -8.74
N PRO A 36 4.95 0.22 -7.67
CA PRO A 36 3.56 -0.25 -7.78
C PRO A 36 2.73 0.70 -8.64
N SER A 37 2.04 0.14 -9.63
CA SER A 37 1.07 0.87 -10.44
C SER A 37 -0.30 0.95 -9.78
N LEU A 38 -1.09 1.97 -10.12
CA LEU A 38 -2.48 2.08 -9.64
C LEU A 38 -3.35 0.89 -10.04
N LYS A 39 -3.09 0.33 -11.24
CA LYS A 39 -3.82 -0.84 -11.74
C LYS A 39 -3.54 -2.09 -10.91
N GLU A 40 -2.27 -2.33 -10.54
CA GLU A 40 -1.91 -3.46 -9.66
C GLU A 40 -2.55 -3.31 -8.29
N LEU A 41 -2.56 -2.09 -7.73
CA LEU A 41 -3.21 -1.81 -6.45
C LEU A 41 -4.71 -2.08 -6.49
N GLU A 42 -5.38 -1.62 -7.55
CA GLU A 42 -6.80 -1.88 -7.76
C GLU A 42 -7.08 -3.37 -7.90
N SER A 43 -6.32 -4.10 -8.73
CA SER A 43 -6.46 -5.54 -8.90
C SER A 43 -6.25 -6.30 -7.60
N ALA A 44 -5.18 -6.00 -6.86
CA ALA A 44 -4.90 -6.64 -5.57
C ALA A 44 -5.99 -6.34 -4.53
N ALA A 45 -6.51 -5.10 -4.50
CA ALA A 45 -7.61 -4.75 -3.60
C ALA A 45 -8.91 -5.51 -3.94
N ARG A 46 -9.19 -5.73 -5.23
CA ARG A 46 -10.33 -6.54 -5.68
C ARG A 46 -10.17 -8.03 -5.37
N GLU A 47 -8.95 -8.55 -5.39
CA GLU A 47 -8.67 -9.97 -5.10
C GLU A 47 -8.76 -10.28 -3.59
N LEU A 48 -8.45 -9.30 -2.74
CA LEU A 48 -8.49 -9.43 -1.28
C LEU A 48 -9.89 -9.19 -0.67
N GLY A 49 -10.90 -8.86 -1.48
CA GLY A 49 -12.29 -8.60 -1.07
C GLY A 49 -13.30 -9.41 -1.87
#